data_AF-A0AAV7YI80-F1
#
_entry.id   AF-A0AAV7YI80-F1
#
_cell.length_a   1.000
_cell.length_b   1.000
_cell.length_c   1.000
_cell.angle_alpha   90.00
_cell.angle_beta   90.00
_cell.angle_gamma   90.00
#
_symmetry.space_group_name_H-M   'P 1'
#
loop_
_entity.id
_entity.type
_entity.pdbx_description
1 polymer ?
#
loop_
_entity_poly.entity_id
_entity_poly.type
_entity_poly.pdbx_seq_one_letter_code
_entity_poly.pdbx_strand_id
1 'polypeptide(L)'
;MTSEIIIDINEEFIYFGKSNDEKPRIFPTCLIDENGELPTHYTGIDEEVMLKSAFKKGQVEDFAVLEQILTKCFESQSITAQGQGIFLPQNINTSRSVQEKYCEFFFEKCNVEKLAMDTSGALPLKSKGIKTGLCINVGESFEVVPMFDNQVNHDLSLSVPLSTRVIRDTLASKLTLDGYYFDKVNHKYLLSHLRDSIGVVVPDFEEEMKNRFDFQKLIQIDFTRNEKEYSKEYSFSHSVFWSCETLFNPKMIMRDIPGIHQLTNEILQSLDNEQYQQISKNVLINGSASAISGFNDRFEKELQNISVLDLNIMFDENNNFSNWLASKSCLENYQHWCSKEKYLESGFF
;
A
#
# COMPACT_ATOMS: atom_id res chain seq x y z
N MET A 1 16.49 -18.05 -18.19
CA MET A 1 15.54 -18.33 -17.10
C MET A 1 14.28 -17.55 -17.41
N THR A 2 13.12 -18.19 -17.39
CA THR A 2 11.83 -17.49 -17.44
C THR A 2 11.75 -16.56 -16.24
N SER A 3 11.43 -15.28 -16.46
CA SER A 3 11.26 -14.33 -15.36
C SER A 3 9.83 -14.38 -14.85
N GLU A 4 9.69 -14.64 -13.55
CA GLU A 4 8.37 -14.70 -12.91
C GLU A 4 7.71 -13.33 -12.87
N ILE A 5 6.39 -13.32 -12.85
CA ILE A 5 5.59 -12.10 -12.84
C ILE A 5 5.18 -11.82 -11.40
N ILE A 6 5.41 -10.59 -10.96
CA ILE A 6 5.05 -10.10 -9.63
C ILE A 6 3.87 -9.15 -9.81
N ILE A 7 2.79 -9.41 -9.09
CA ILE A 7 1.58 -8.57 -9.11
C ILE A 7 1.23 -8.21 -7.69
N ASP A 8 1.58 -7.00 -7.29
CA ASP A 8 1.25 -6.42 -5.98
C ASP A 8 -0.05 -5.63 -6.11
N ILE A 9 -1.14 -6.26 -5.67
CA ILE A 9 -2.51 -5.77 -5.85
C ILE A 9 -2.92 -5.02 -4.60
N ASN A 10 -3.02 -3.70 -4.72
CA ASN A 10 -3.49 -2.85 -3.62
C ASN A 10 -4.82 -2.16 -3.99
N GLU A 11 -5.32 -1.29 -3.13
CA GLU A 11 -6.64 -0.67 -3.28
C GLU A 11 -6.65 0.49 -4.26
N GLU A 12 -5.58 1.29 -4.34
CA GLU A 12 -5.45 2.41 -5.27
C GLU A 12 -4.73 1.98 -6.54
N PHE A 13 -3.67 1.18 -6.42
CA PHE A 13 -2.85 0.76 -7.55
C PHE A 13 -2.48 -0.72 -7.54
N ILE A 14 -2.29 -1.26 -8.75
CA ILE A 14 -1.62 -2.54 -8.98
C ILE A 14 -0.21 -2.25 -9.49
N TYR A 15 0.79 -2.82 -8.83
CA TYR A 15 2.17 -2.82 -9.30
C TYR A 15 2.46 -4.14 -9.99
N PHE A 16 2.63 -4.08 -11.31
CA PHE A 16 2.73 -5.24 -12.19
C PHE A 16 4.06 -5.21 -12.94
N GLY A 17 4.80 -6.31 -12.93
CA GLY A 17 6.04 -6.42 -13.70
C GLY A 17 6.68 -7.78 -13.58
N LYS A 18 7.75 -8.00 -14.35
CA LYS A 18 8.56 -9.21 -14.29
C LYS A 18 9.71 -9.05 -13.28
N SER A 19 10.21 -10.16 -12.78
CA SER A 19 11.32 -10.20 -11.82
C SER A 19 12.62 -9.59 -12.35
N ASN A 20 12.78 -9.44 -13.66
CA ASN A 20 13.92 -8.79 -14.29
C ASN A 20 13.69 -7.30 -14.62
N ASP A 21 12.50 -6.76 -14.39
CA ASP A 21 12.22 -5.33 -14.62
C ASP A 21 12.85 -4.48 -13.52
N GLU A 22 13.35 -3.28 -13.84
CA GLU A 22 13.89 -2.35 -12.84
C GLU A 22 12.82 -1.83 -11.88
N LYS A 23 11.61 -1.58 -12.41
CA LYS A 23 10.47 -1.03 -11.67
C LYS A 23 9.16 -1.60 -12.23
N PRO A 24 8.09 -1.68 -11.42
CA PRO A 24 6.80 -2.12 -11.90
C PRO A 24 6.14 -1.07 -12.78
N ARG A 25 5.18 -1.52 -13.58
CA ARG A 25 4.15 -0.68 -14.16
C ARG A 25 3.03 -0.51 -13.15
N ILE A 26 2.48 0.69 -13.09
CA ILE A 26 1.46 1.07 -12.11
C ILE A 26 0.14 1.20 -12.85
N PHE A 27 -0.85 0.41 -12.43
CA PHE A 27 -2.19 0.43 -12.99
C PHE A 27 -3.21 0.88 -11.95
N PRO A 28 -4.22 1.66 -12.34
CA PRO A 28 -5.37 1.94 -11.48
C PRO A 28 -6.18 0.66 -11.19
N THR A 29 -6.70 0.53 -9.98
CA THR A 29 -7.56 -0.59 -9.53
C THR A 29 -9.04 -0.38 -9.84
N CYS A 30 -9.32 0.33 -10.93
CA CYS A 30 -10.68 0.55 -11.41
C CYS A 30 -10.74 0.59 -12.94
N LEU A 31 -11.94 0.37 -13.46
CA LEU A 31 -12.25 0.51 -14.87
C LEU A 31 -13.11 1.75 -15.10
N ILE A 32 -13.03 2.30 -16.30
CA ILE A 32 -13.99 3.25 -16.84
C ILE A 32 -15.28 2.48 -17.18
N ASP A 33 -16.39 2.80 -16.52
CA ASP A 33 -17.63 1.98 -16.54
C ASP A 33 -18.28 1.90 -17.94
N GLU A 34 -18.15 2.95 -18.75
CA GLU A 34 -18.76 3.00 -20.08
C GLU A 34 -18.14 2.02 -21.10
N ASN A 35 -16.84 1.72 -20.98
CA ASN A 35 -16.10 0.94 -21.97
C ASN A 35 -15.24 -0.19 -21.35
N GLY A 36 -15.18 -0.27 -20.02
CA GLY A 36 -14.36 -1.22 -19.28
C GLY A 36 -12.86 -1.00 -19.44
N GLU A 37 -12.39 0.16 -19.90
CA GLU A 37 -10.96 0.45 -20.09
C GLU A 37 -10.24 0.90 -18.82
N LEU A 38 -8.92 0.73 -18.79
CA LEU A 38 -8.08 1.30 -17.74
C LEU A 38 -7.97 2.82 -17.93
N PRO A 39 -8.13 3.63 -16.86
CA PRO A 39 -7.81 5.06 -16.90
C PRO A 39 -6.37 5.31 -17.36
N THR A 40 -6.20 6.14 -18.40
CA THR A 40 -4.90 6.42 -19.03
C THR A 40 -4.14 7.60 -18.42
N HIS A 41 -4.84 8.53 -17.76
CA HIS A 41 -4.24 9.73 -17.20
C HIS A 41 -4.62 9.89 -15.72
N TYR A 42 -3.59 9.83 -14.86
CA TYR A 42 -3.69 10.16 -13.44
C TYR A 42 -3.95 11.67 -13.20
N THR A 43 -3.69 12.49 -14.23
CA THR A 43 -3.80 13.95 -14.21
C THR A 43 -4.99 14.40 -15.07
N GLY A 44 -6.13 14.63 -14.41
CA GLY A 44 -7.23 15.48 -14.88
C GLY A 44 -7.76 15.23 -16.31
N ILE A 45 -8.80 14.42 -16.44
CA ILE A 45 -9.68 14.51 -17.61
C ILE A 45 -10.99 15.13 -17.16
N ASP A 46 -11.42 16.18 -17.86
CA ASP A 46 -12.60 16.97 -17.52
C ASP A 46 -13.94 16.26 -17.80
N GLU A 47 -13.91 15.03 -18.30
CA GLU A 47 -15.07 14.25 -18.69
C GLU A 47 -15.67 13.51 -17.48
N GLU A 48 -17.01 13.50 -17.40
CA GLU A 48 -17.76 12.74 -16.39
C GLU A 48 -17.65 11.25 -16.68
N VAL A 49 -16.56 10.64 -16.22
CA VAL A 49 -16.34 9.20 -16.33
C VAL A 49 -16.74 8.53 -15.03
N MET A 50 -17.67 7.58 -15.11
CA MET A 50 -17.99 6.69 -14.00
C MET A 50 -16.88 5.65 -13.85
N LEU A 51 -16.38 5.43 -12.63
CA LEU A 51 -15.37 4.41 -12.36
C LEU A 51 -15.97 3.23 -11.61
N LYS A 52 -15.70 2.02 -12.09
CA LYS A 52 -16.04 0.77 -11.42
C LYS A 52 -14.80 0.24 -10.68
N SER A 53 -14.84 0.23 -9.35
CA SER A 53 -13.74 -0.24 -8.48
C SER A 53 -13.88 -1.71 -8.13
N ALA A 54 -12.76 -2.44 -8.06
CA ALA A 54 -12.73 -3.78 -7.48
C ALA A 54 -12.74 -3.77 -5.94
N PHE A 55 -12.36 -2.64 -5.35
CA PHE A 55 -12.15 -2.49 -3.91
C PHE A 55 -13.16 -1.57 -3.24
N LYS A 56 -13.46 -1.88 -1.98
CA LYS A 56 -14.16 -1.01 -1.04
C LYS A 56 -13.62 -1.19 0.36
N LYS A 57 -13.32 -0.07 1.02
CA LYS A 57 -12.78 -0.05 2.40
C LYS A 57 -11.52 -0.93 2.58
N GLY A 58 -10.69 -1.05 1.54
CA GLY A 58 -9.41 -1.77 1.59
C GLY A 58 -9.52 -3.27 1.34
N GLN A 59 -10.69 -3.74 0.93
CA GLN A 59 -10.94 -5.15 0.62
C GLN A 59 -11.48 -5.30 -0.79
N VAL A 60 -11.14 -6.43 -1.43
CA VAL A 60 -11.70 -6.82 -2.71
C VAL A 60 -13.19 -7.16 -2.52
N GLU A 61 -14.07 -6.36 -3.11
CA GLU A 61 -15.53 -6.55 -3.06
C GLU A 61 -16.06 -7.15 -4.37
N ASP A 62 -15.55 -6.68 -5.52
CA ASP A 62 -15.93 -7.18 -6.85
C ASP A 62 -14.71 -7.82 -7.54
N PHE A 63 -14.55 -9.13 -7.32
CA PHE A 63 -13.46 -9.88 -7.95
C PHE A 63 -13.62 -9.97 -9.47
N ALA A 64 -14.84 -9.93 -10.02
CA ALA A 64 -15.04 -9.99 -11.47
C ALA A 64 -14.50 -8.71 -12.15
N VAL A 65 -14.57 -7.56 -11.48
CA VAL A 65 -13.88 -6.34 -11.91
C VAL A 65 -12.38 -6.48 -11.76
N LEU A 66 -11.89 -7.07 -10.66
CA LEU A 66 -10.47 -7.30 -10.47
C LEU A 66 -9.87 -8.17 -11.59
N GLU A 67 -10.55 -9.25 -11.98
CA GLU A 67 -10.13 -10.09 -13.10
C GLU A 67 -9.98 -9.29 -14.39
N GLN A 68 -10.96 -8.45 -14.71
CA GLN A 68 -10.92 -7.60 -15.92
C GLN A 68 -9.73 -6.63 -15.87
N ILE A 69 -9.47 -6.01 -14.72
CA ILE A 69 -8.31 -5.13 -14.52
C ILE A 69 -7.02 -5.91 -14.72
N LEU A 70 -6.89 -7.10 -14.12
CA LEU A 70 -5.71 -7.94 -14.24
C LEU A 70 -5.48 -8.40 -15.69
N THR A 71 -6.53 -8.81 -16.40
CA THR A 71 -6.47 -9.14 -17.84
C THR A 71 -5.94 -7.95 -18.64
N LYS A 72 -6.42 -6.73 -18.37
CA LYS A 72 -5.93 -5.52 -19.04
C LYS A 72 -4.49 -5.16 -18.66
N CYS A 73 -4.04 -5.47 -17.45
CA CYS A 73 -2.63 -5.34 -17.07
C CYS A 73 -1.75 -6.21 -17.98
N PHE A 74 -2.11 -7.49 -18.16
CA PHE A 74 -1.39 -8.41 -19.06
C PHE A 74 -1.41 -7.92 -20.52
N GLU A 75 -2.58 -7.54 -21.03
CA GLU A 75 -2.75 -7.04 -22.41
C GLU A 75 -1.93 -5.77 -22.67
N SER A 76 -1.99 -4.79 -21.78
CA SER A 76 -1.28 -3.52 -21.92
C SER A 76 0.23 -3.68 -21.97
N GLN A 77 0.77 -4.72 -21.32
CA GLN A 77 2.21 -5.02 -21.33
C GLN A 77 2.60 -6.01 -22.42
N SER A 78 1.64 -6.55 -23.18
CA SER A 78 1.88 -7.65 -24.12
C SER A 78 2.59 -8.83 -23.43
N ILE A 79 2.24 -9.10 -22.17
CA ILE A 79 2.79 -10.20 -21.37
C ILE A 79 1.74 -11.31 -21.29
N THR A 80 2.13 -12.53 -21.65
CA THR A 80 1.32 -13.73 -21.47
C THR A 80 1.56 -14.35 -20.10
N ALA A 81 0.49 -14.63 -19.37
CA ALA A 81 0.54 -15.35 -18.09
C ALA A 81 0.76 -16.87 -18.25
N GLN A 82 0.35 -17.43 -19.38
CA GLN A 82 0.39 -18.87 -19.63
C GLN A 82 1.80 -19.43 -19.49
N GLY A 83 1.95 -20.46 -18.65
CA GLY A 83 3.22 -21.12 -18.39
C GLY A 83 4.26 -20.23 -17.68
N GLN A 84 3.84 -19.16 -17.00
CA GLN A 84 4.70 -18.35 -16.12
C GLN A 84 4.42 -18.67 -14.65
N GLY A 85 5.34 -18.33 -13.75
CA GLY A 85 5.06 -18.22 -12.32
C GLY A 85 4.49 -16.85 -11.96
N ILE A 86 3.46 -16.82 -11.12
CA ILE A 86 2.90 -15.60 -10.54
C ILE A 86 3.24 -15.51 -9.05
N PHE A 87 3.78 -14.37 -8.62
CA PHE A 87 4.02 -14.06 -7.21
C PHE A 87 3.11 -12.90 -6.76
N LEU A 88 2.31 -13.14 -5.71
CA LEU A 88 1.38 -12.17 -5.14
C LEU A 88 1.76 -11.85 -3.69
N PRO A 89 2.32 -10.67 -3.38
CA PRO A 89 2.26 -10.18 -2.01
C PRO A 89 0.80 -9.91 -1.64
N GLN A 90 0.39 -10.30 -0.44
CA GLN A 90 -0.98 -10.12 0.05
C GLN A 90 -0.99 -9.63 1.51
N ASN A 91 -2.02 -8.85 1.85
CA ASN A 91 -2.24 -8.42 3.23
C ASN A 91 -2.49 -9.63 4.13
N ILE A 92 -2.07 -9.52 5.40
CA ILE A 92 -2.34 -10.55 6.42
C ILE A 92 -3.84 -10.87 6.58
N ASN A 93 -4.73 -9.92 6.26
CA ASN A 93 -6.18 -10.06 6.38
C ASN A 93 -6.88 -10.52 5.09
N THR A 94 -6.14 -10.82 4.01
CA THR A 94 -6.74 -11.30 2.76
C THR A 94 -7.50 -12.60 3.03
N SER A 95 -8.82 -12.57 2.83
CA SER A 95 -9.68 -13.71 3.14
C SER A 95 -9.38 -14.92 2.27
N ARG A 96 -9.61 -16.12 2.83
CA ARG A 96 -9.50 -17.39 2.08
C ARG A 96 -10.30 -17.38 0.77
N SER A 97 -11.51 -16.83 0.79
CA SER A 97 -12.35 -16.75 -0.41
C SER A 97 -11.75 -15.88 -1.52
N VAL A 98 -11.01 -14.82 -1.18
CA VAL A 98 -10.30 -14.00 -2.17
C VAL A 98 -9.09 -14.75 -2.70
N GLN A 99 -8.35 -15.46 -1.85
CA GLN A 99 -7.22 -16.28 -2.26
C GLN A 99 -7.65 -17.43 -3.21
N GLU A 100 -8.79 -18.06 -2.93
CA GLU A 100 -9.41 -19.08 -3.80
C GLU A 100 -9.67 -18.52 -5.20
N LYS A 101 -10.28 -17.33 -5.27
CA LYS A 101 -10.53 -16.65 -6.54
C LYS A 101 -9.25 -16.27 -7.29
N TYR A 102 -8.17 -15.90 -6.59
CA TYR A 102 -6.86 -15.72 -7.23
C TYR A 102 -6.37 -17.03 -7.86
N CYS A 103 -6.50 -18.16 -7.15
CA CYS A 103 -6.10 -19.46 -7.69
C CYS A 103 -6.92 -19.85 -8.92
N GLU A 104 -8.25 -19.72 -8.85
CA GLU A 104 -9.15 -19.98 -9.99
C GLU A 104 -8.76 -19.11 -11.19
N PHE A 105 -8.58 -17.80 -11.00
CA PHE A 105 -8.19 -16.90 -12.07
C PHE A 105 -6.84 -17.28 -12.68
N PHE A 106 -5.79 -17.44 -11.87
CA PHE A 106 -4.45 -17.67 -12.40
C PHE A 106 -4.28 -19.08 -12.98
N PHE A 107 -4.76 -20.14 -12.32
CA PHE A 107 -4.59 -21.51 -12.81
C PHE A 107 -5.57 -21.89 -13.92
N GLU A 108 -6.84 -21.49 -13.81
CA GLU A 108 -7.89 -21.95 -14.73
C GLU A 108 -8.05 -21.01 -15.93
N LYS A 109 -8.07 -19.69 -15.69
CA LYS A 109 -8.24 -18.70 -16.77
C LYS A 109 -6.92 -18.31 -17.43
N CYS A 110 -5.88 -18.05 -16.63
CA CYS A 110 -4.57 -17.64 -17.15
C CYS A 110 -3.61 -18.78 -17.48
N ASN A 111 -3.91 -20.01 -17.03
CA ASN A 111 -3.10 -21.21 -17.27
C ASN A 111 -1.62 -21.05 -16.85
N VAL A 112 -1.38 -20.49 -15.65
CA VAL A 112 -0.04 -20.31 -15.08
C VAL A 112 0.59 -21.65 -14.68
N GLU A 113 1.91 -21.72 -14.65
CA GLU A 113 2.65 -22.92 -14.24
C GLU A 113 2.59 -23.12 -12.72
N LYS A 114 2.78 -22.02 -11.99
CA LYS A 114 2.86 -21.99 -10.52
C LYS A 114 2.42 -20.65 -9.96
N LEU A 115 1.89 -20.66 -8.74
CA LEU A 115 1.44 -19.49 -8.00
C LEU A 115 2.07 -19.49 -6.61
N ALA A 116 2.54 -18.33 -6.17
CA ALA A 116 2.99 -18.08 -4.81
C ALA A 116 2.23 -16.88 -4.24
N MET A 117 1.78 -17.00 -3.00
CA MET A 117 1.23 -15.89 -2.22
C MET A 117 2.00 -15.80 -0.90
N ASP A 118 2.47 -14.61 -0.54
CA ASP A 118 3.22 -14.37 0.71
C ASP A 118 2.73 -13.10 1.40
N THR A 119 2.90 -13.00 2.70
CA THR A 119 2.46 -11.84 3.48
C THR A 119 3.30 -10.62 3.15
N SER A 120 2.65 -9.53 2.70
CA SER A 120 3.27 -8.23 2.39
C SER A 120 4.19 -7.75 3.50
N GLY A 121 3.73 -7.78 4.75
CA GLY A 121 4.54 -7.39 5.90
C GLY A 121 5.79 -8.25 6.15
N ALA A 122 5.87 -9.48 5.64
CA ALA A 122 7.05 -10.33 5.85
C ALA A 122 8.15 -10.09 4.79
N LEU A 123 7.75 -9.71 3.58
CA LEU A 123 8.65 -9.61 2.43
C LEU A 123 9.77 -8.58 2.61
N PRO A 124 9.56 -7.37 3.16
CA PRO A 124 10.63 -6.41 3.43
C PRO A 124 11.70 -6.94 4.40
N LEU A 125 11.31 -7.76 5.39
CA LEU A 125 12.28 -8.40 6.30
C LEU A 125 13.07 -9.49 5.56
N LYS A 126 12.35 -10.36 4.82
CA LYS A 126 12.95 -11.44 4.03
C LYS A 126 13.94 -10.91 2.97
N SER A 127 13.60 -9.81 2.30
CA SER A 127 14.45 -9.20 1.26
C SER A 127 15.76 -8.66 1.82
N LYS A 128 15.79 -8.25 3.10
CA LYS A 128 16.98 -7.82 3.82
C LYS A 128 17.70 -8.97 4.55
N GLY A 129 17.23 -10.22 4.40
CA GLY A 129 17.80 -11.40 5.06
C GLY A 129 17.52 -11.47 6.57
N ILE A 130 16.59 -10.66 7.08
CA ILE A 130 16.19 -10.64 8.48
C ILE A 130 15.20 -11.79 8.70
N LYS A 131 15.60 -12.80 9.48
CA LYS A 131 14.77 -13.98 9.77
C LYS A 131 13.77 -13.75 10.90
N THR A 132 14.15 -12.92 11.88
CA THR A 132 13.33 -12.58 13.04
C THR A 132 13.31 -11.07 13.22
N GLY A 133 12.13 -10.47 13.18
CA GLY A 133 11.93 -9.03 13.23
C GLY A 133 10.46 -8.63 13.16
N LEU A 134 10.19 -7.35 13.35
CA LEU A 134 8.85 -6.76 13.26
C LEU A 134 8.80 -5.85 12.04
N CYS A 135 7.85 -6.08 11.14
CA CYS A 135 7.60 -5.15 10.05
C CYS A 135 6.35 -4.33 10.35
N ILE A 136 6.47 -3.01 10.20
CA ILE A 136 5.36 -2.07 10.29
C ILE A 136 5.17 -1.51 8.89
N ASN A 137 4.22 -2.08 8.16
CA ASN A 137 3.86 -1.65 6.82
C ASN A 137 2.85 -0.49 6.93
N VAL A 138 3.23 0.69 6.45
CA VAL A 138 2.45 1.93 6.50
C VAL A 138 2.26 2.41 5.07
N GLY A 139 1.26 1.87 4.39
CA GLY A 139 0.97 2.17 2.99
C GLY A 139 -0.50 2.06 2.67
N GLU A 140 -0.82 1.30 1.62
CA GLU A 140 -2.20 1.02 1.23
C GLU A 140 -2.96 0.15 2.25
N SER A 141 -2.24 -0.46 3.19
CA SER A 141 -2.76 -1.04 4.42
C SER A 141 -1.77 -0.83 5.54
N PHE A 142 -2.28 -0.70 6.78
CA PHE A 142 -1.43 -0.61 7.96
C PHE A 142 -1.39 -1.95 8.65
N GLU A 143 -0.21 -2.56 8.62
CA GLU A 143 0.04 -3.89 9.17
C GLU A 143 1.22 -3.82 10.13
N VAL A 144 1.10 -4.52 11.25
CA VAL A 144 2.21 -4.75 12.18
C VAL A 144 2.39 -6.26 12.27
N VAL A 145 3.44 -6.76 11.62
CA VAL A 145 3.66 -8.18 11.33
C VAL A 145 4.95 -8.67 11.99
N PRO A 146 4.87 -9.34 13.14
CA PRO A 146 6.01 -10.03 13.72
C PRO A 146 6.34 -11.31 12.95
N MET A 147 7.62 -11.51 12.67
CA MET A 147 8.17 -12.70 12.02
C MET A 147 9.25 -13.31 12.90
N PHE A 148 9.21 -14.64 13.06
CA PHE A 148 10.20 -15.43 13.79
C PHE A 148 10.68 -16.58 12.89
N ASP A 149 11.99 -16.70 12.69
CA ASP A 149 12.61 -17.75 11.87
C ASP A 149 11.99 -17.90 10.46
N ASN A 150 11.70 -16.78 9.80
CA ASN A 150 11.01 -16.65 8.51
C ASN A 150 9.53 -17.05 8.49
N GLN A 151 8.92 -17.27 9.66
CA GLN A 151 7.50 -17.56 9.82
C GLN A 151 6.78 -16.36 10.41
N VAL A 152 5.70 -15.94 9.75
CA VAL A 152 4.82 -14.89 10.26
C VAL A 152 4.03 -15.43 11.43
N ASN A 153 3.98 -14.68 12.52
CA ASN A 153 3.08 -14.98 13.62
C ASN A 153 1.71 -14.32 13.34
N HIS A 154 0.82 -15.08 12.71
CA HIS A 154 -0.51 -14.62 12.33
C HIS A 154 -1.38 -14.24 13.54
N ASP A 155 -1.25 -14.94 14.67
CA ASP A 155 -2.05 -14.69 15.87
C ASP A 155 -1.70 -13.35 16.54
N LEU A 156 -0.42 -12.96 16.44
CA LEU A 156 0.02 -11.66 16.92
C LEU A 156 -0.20 -10.54 15.89
N SER A 157 -0.15 -10.84 14.59
CA SER A 157 -0.19 -9.80 13.55
C SER A 157 -1.46 -8.94 13.61
N LEU A 158 -1.28 -7.63 13.50
CA LEU A 158 -2.38 -6.66 13.45
C LEU A 158 -2.48 -6.02 12.07
N SER A 159 -3.71 -5.81 11.59
CA SER A 159 -3.99 -5.06 10.37
C SER A 159 -5.26 -4.25 10.57
N VAL A 160 -5.19 -2.95 10.27
CA VAL A 160 -6.33 -2.04 10.45
C VAL A 160 -6.72 -1.39 9.12
N PRO A 161 -7.99 -1.00 8.92
CA PRO A 161 -8.46 -0.33 7.72
C PRO A 161 -8.04 1.17 7.67
N LEU A 162 -6.85 1.47 8.19
CA LEU A 162 -6.16 2.75 8.04
C LEU A 162 -5.13 2.60 6.91
N SER A 163 -5.08 3.57 6.02
CA SER A 163 -4.22 3.51 4.83
C SER A 163 -4.00 4.89 4.23
N THR A 164 -3.10 4.97 3.24
CA THR A 164 -2.90 6.13 2.39
C THR A 164 -4.19 6.66 1.75
N ARG A 165 -5.19 5.81 1.52
CA ARG A 165 -6.55 6.22 1.10
C ARG A 165 -7.22 7.11 2.14
N VAL A 166 -7.08 6.79 3.42
CA VAL A 166 -7.69 7.59 4.51
C VAL A 166 -7.07 8.99 4.56
N ILE A 167 -5.75 9.08 4.38
CA ILE A 167 -5.05 10.37 4.26
C ILE A 167 -5.57 11.14 3.05
N ARG A 168 -5.71 10.48 1.89
CA ARG A 168 -6.24 11.06 0.65
C ARG A 168 -7.66 11.61 0.80
N ASP A 169 -8.59 10.80 1.32
CA ASP A 169 -9.99 11.19 1.50
C ASP A 169 -10.12 12.35 2.51
N THR A 170 -9.27 12.32 3.53
CA THR A 170 -9.17 13.41 4.50
C THR A 170 -8.64 14.68 3.85
N LEU A 171 -7.56 14.58 3.08
CA LEU A 171 -6.99 15.69 2.32
C LEU A 171 -8.05 16.30 1.41
N ALA A 172 -8.76 15.50 0.62
CA ALA A 172 -9.84 15.97 -0.25
C ALA A 172 -10.91 16.76 0.51
N SER A 173 -11.34 16.24 1.67
CA SER A 173 -12.32 16.90 2.53
C SER A 173 -11.82 18.24 3.06
N LYS A 174 -10.53 18.33 3.43
CA LYS A 174 -9.91 19.56 3.93
C LYS A 174 -9.65 20.58 2.83
N LEU A 175 -9.18 20.14 1.67
CA LEU A 175 -9.00 20.97 0.49
C LEU A 175 -10.32 21.61 0.04
N THR A 176 -11.44 20.89 0.17
CA THR A 176 -12.77 21.44 -0.10
C THR A 176 -13.09 22.64 0.81
N LEU A 177 -12.73 22.57 2.09
CA LEU A 177 -12.90 23.68 3.04
C LEU A 177 -11.98 24.87 2.72
N ASP A 178 -10.82 24.60 2.13
CA ASP A 178 -9.88 25.62 1.63
C ASP A 178 -10.30 26.19 0.25
N GLY A 179 -11.44 25.74 -0.31
CA GLY A 179 -11.98 26.22 -1.59
C GLY A 179 -11.46 25.48 -2.83
N TYR A 180 -10.74 24.37 -2.64
CA TYR A 180 -10.31 23.48 -3.72
C TYR A 180 -11.25 22.29 -3.86
N TYR A 181 -11.99 22.24 -4.97
CA TYR A 181 -12.99 21.21 -5.22
C TYR A 181 -12.42 20.10 -6.12
N PHE A 182 -12.39 18.89 -5.57
CA PHE A 182 -12.00 17.66 -6.27
C PHE A 182 -13.18 16.68 -6.28
N ASP A 183 -14.22 17.01 -7.04
CA ASP A 183 -15.53 16.35 -7.04
C ASP A 183 -15.71 15.23 -8.07
N LYS A 184 -14.90 15.21 -9.14
CA LYS A 184 -14.93 14.16 -10.17
C LYS A 184 -14.33 12.84 -9.67
N VAL A 185 -14.88 11.72 -10.13
CA VAL A 185 -14.49 10.36 -9.73
C VAL A 185 -13.01 10.07 -10.04
N ASN A 186 -12.50 10.60 -11.15
CA ASN A 186 -11.10 10.45 -11.56
C ASN A 186 -10.12 11.33 -10.76
N HIS A 187 -10.59 12.33 -10.01
CA HIS A 187 -9.72 13.14 -9.14
C HIS A 187 -9.10 12.34 -8.01
N LYS A 188 -9.60 11.12 -7.70
CA LYS A 188 -8.98 10.26 -6.68
C LYS A 188 -7.49 10.04 -6.92
N TYR A 189 -7.06 9.82 -8.17
CA TYR A 189 -5.64 9.60 -8.44
C TYR A 189 -4.80 10.87 -8.38
N LEU A 190 -5.36 11.99 -8.80
CA LEU A 190 -4.76 13.31 -8.59
C LEU A 190 -4.59 13.61 -7.10
N LEU A 191 -5.58 13.26 -6.28
CA LEU A 191 -5.51 13.39 -4.82
C LEU A 191 -4.47 12.46 -4.19
N SER A 192 -4.30 11.23 -4.69
CA SER A 192 -3.18 10.35 -4.27
C SER A 192 -1.84 11.00 -4.61
N HIS A 193 -1.68 11.50 -5.84
CA HIS A 193 -0.47 12.19 -6.26
C HIS A 193 -0.19 13.44 -5.42
N LEU A 194 -1.22 14.24 -5.13
CA LEU A 194 -1.13 15.41 -4.26
C LEU A 194 -0.70 15.00 -2.86
N ARG A 195 -1.37 14.02 -2.25
CA ARG A 195 -1.00 13.46 -0.94
C ARG A 195 0.48 13.11 -0.89
N ASP A 196 0.98 12.38 -1.88
CA ASP A 196 2.37 11.91 -1.92
C ASP A 196 3.37 13.06 -2.16
N SER A 197 2.94 14.11 -2.87
CA SER A 197 3.81 15.26 -3.22
C SER A 197 3.85 16.34 -2.13
N ILE A 198 2.71 16.59 -1.47
CA ILE A 198 2.58 17.69 -0.50
C ILE A 198 2.54 17.22 0.94
N GLY A 199 2.24 15.95 1.22
CA GLY A 199 2.13 15.41 2.58
C GLY A 199 3.29 15.81 3.48
N VAL A 200 2.96 16.19 4.71
CA VAL A 200 3.92 16.50 5.78
C VAL A 200 3.35 16.01 7.10
N VAL A 201 4.14 15.28 7.86
CA VAL A 201 3.89 14.97 9.26
C VAL A 201 4.64 15.99 10.09
N VAL A 202 3.95 16.62 11.03
CA VAL A 202 4.53 17.64 11.92
C VAL A 202 4.91 17.03 13.27
N PRO A 203 6.01 17.48 13.91
CA PRO A 203 6.47 16.89 15.18
C PRO A 203 5.52 17.08 16.36
N ASP A 204 4.80 18.19 16.40
CA ASP A 204 3.77 18.48 17.40
C ASP A 204 2.55 19.08 16.68
N PHE A 205 1.53 18.25 16.53
CA PHE A 205 0.32 18.62 15.81
C PHE A 205 -0.43 19.78 16.48
N GLU A 206 -0.52 19.77 17.81
CA GLU A 206 -1.28 20.77 18.57
C GLU A 206 -0.57 22.12 18.57
N GLU A 207 0.76 22.12 18.64
CA GLU A 207 1.57 23.33 18.46
C GLU A 207 1.44 23.90 17.04
N GLU A 208 1.60 23.07 16.02
CA GLU A 208 1.48 23.51 14.63
C GLU A 208 0.07 24.05 14.31
N MET A 209 -0.98 23.44 14.88
CA MET A 209 -2.34 23.92 14.74
C MET A 209 -2.57 25.32 15.32
N LYS A 210 -1.81 25.72 16.37
CA LYS A 210 -1.85 27.10 16.90
C LYS A 210 -1.23 28.09 15.92
N ASN A 211 -0.18 27.68 15.21
CA ASN A 211 0.55 28.49 14.22
C ASN A 211 0.08 28.23 12.78
N ARG A 212 -1.05 27.56 12.59
CA ARG A 212 -1.53 27.05 11.28
C ARG A 212 -1.63 28.08 10.15
N PHE A 213 -1.73 29.36 10.48
CA PHE A 213 -1.80 30.45 9.51
C PHE A 213 -0.44 30.81 8.90
N ASP A 214 0.65 30.40 9.55
CA ASP A 214 2.02 30.59 9.08
C ASP A 214 2.48 29.44 8.16
N PHE A 215 1.74 28.32 8.16
CA PHE A 215 2.03 27.17 7.31
C PHE A 215 1.48 27.37 5.90
N GLN A 216 2.37 27.30 4.90
CA GLN A 216 2.01 27.33 3.49
C GLN A 216 2.89 26.36 2.69
N LYS A 217 2.28 25.55 1.83
CA LYS A 217 2.97 24.68 0.89
C LYS A 217 2.52 24.97 -0.53
N LEU A 218 3.45 25.44 -1.35
CA LEU A 218 3.21 25.74 -2.77
C LEU A 218 3.62 24.56 -3.63
N ILE A 219 2.80 24.21 -4.61
CA ILE A 219 3.14 23.21 -5.62
C ILE A 219 2.56 23.61 -6.97
N GLN A 220 3.34 23.36 -8.01
CA GLN A 220 2.90 23.47 -9.39
C GLN A 220 2.35 22.11 -9.84
N ILE A 221 1.10 22.08 -10.30
CA ILE A 221 0.50 20.87 -10.90
C ILE A 221 0.39 21.08 -12.40
N ASP A 222 1.06 20.21 -13.14
CA ASP A 222 0.95 20.15 -14.59
C ASP A 222 -0.15 19.14 -14.99
N PHE A 223 -0.99 19.52 -15.94
CA PHE A 223 -2.05 18.65 -16.46
C PHE A 223 -2.24 18.87 -17.96
N THR A 224 -2.61 17.82 -18.67
CA THR A 224 -2.85 17.87 -20.11
C THR A 224 -4.34 17.84 -20.39
N ARG A 225 -4.84 18.81 -21.16
CA ARG A 225 -6.23 18.84 -21.62
C ARG A 225 -6.28 19.11 -23.12
N ASN A 226 -6.94 18.24 -23.88
CA ASN A 226 -7.03 18.34 -25.34
C ASN A 226 -5.65 18.47 -26.01
N GLU A 227 -4.72 17.59 -25.64
CA GLU A 227 -3.32 17.56 -26.15
C GLU A 227 -2.51 18.85 -25.86
N LYS A 228 -3.00 19.71 -24.97
CA LYS A 228 -2.29 20.92 -24.52
C LYS A 228 -1.88 20.77 -23.07
N GLU A 229 -0.65 21.13 -22.78
CA GLU A 229 -0.11 21.18 -21.42
C GLU A 229 -0.52 22.49 -20.74
N TYR A 230 -1.01 22.36 -19.51
CA TYR A 230 -1.35 23.45 -18.63
C TYR A 230 -0.60 23.28 -17.32
N SER A 231 -0.35 24.41 -16.66
CA SER A 231 0.23 24.41 -15.34
C SER A 231 -0.55 25.35 -14.44
N LYS A 232 -0.79 24.94 -13.20
CA LYS A 232 -1.44 25.75 -12.19
C LYS A 232 -0.76 25.61 -10.86
N GLU A 233 -0.43 26.74 -10.23
CA GLU A 233 0.08 26.77 -8.88
C GLU A 233 -1.07 26.62 -7.88
N TYR A 234 -0.86 25.76 -6.89
CA TYR A 234 -1.74 25.55 -5.77
C TYR A 234 -1.01 25.93 -4.48
N SER A 235 -1.74 26.56 -3.56
CA SER A 235 -1.23 26.94 -2.26
C SER A 235 -2.04 26.24 -1.19
N PHE A 236 -1.40 25.31 -0.50
CA PHE A 236 -2.04 24.49 0.50
C PHE A 236 -1.67 24.96 1.91
N SER A 237 -2.69 25.02 2.76
CA SER A 237 -2.56 25.44 4.15
C SER A 237 -2.30 24.24 5.07
N HIS A 238 -2.58 24.40 6.36
CA HIS A 238 -2.59 23.36 7.38
C HIS A 238 -3.36 22.07 7.05
N SER A 239 -4.29 22.11 6.09
CA SER A 239 -5.02 20.95 5.55
C SER A 239 -4.10 19.77 5.18
N VAL A 240 -2.86 20.07 4.76
CA VAL A 240 -1.85 19.08 4.41
C VAL A 240 -1.45 18.24 5.61
N PHE A 241 -0.89 18.87 6.65
CA PHE A 241 -0.40 18.13 7.81
C PHE A 241 -1.55 17.56 8.64
N TRP A 242 -2.71 18.23 8.63
CA TRP A 242 -3.92 17.70 9.25
C TRP A 242 -4.31 16.34 8.66
N SER A 243 -4.22 16.18 7.33
CA SER A 243 -4.55 14.91 6.69
C SER A 243 -3.62 13.76 7.12
N CYS A 244 -2.33 14.06 7.29
CA CYS A 244 -1.32 13.11 7.75
C CYS A 244 -1.45 12.77 9.23
N GLU A 245 -2.04 13.63 10.06
CA GLU A 245 -2.26 13.34 11.49
C GLU A 245 -3.15 12.10 11.71
N THR A 246 -3.96 11.71 10.72
CA THR A 246 -4.76 10.48 10.77
C THR A 246 -3.94 9.21 10.96
N LEU A 247 -2.62 9.25 10.67
CA LEU A 247 -1.67 8.16 10.96
C LEU A 247 -1.50 7.91 12.46
N PHE A 248 -1.49 8.99 13.24
CA PHE A 248 -1.17 8.98 14.68
C PHE A 248 -2.44 9.12 15.52
N ASN A 249 -3.44 9.86 15.04
CA ASN A 249 -4.69 10.09 15.74
C ASN A 249 -5.93 9.88 14.84
N PRO A 250 -6.30 8.62 14.53
CA PRO A 250 -7.47 8.31 13.70
C PRO A 250 -8.80 8.81 14.29
N LYS A 251 -8.86 9.09 15.60
CA LYS A 251 -10.08 9.60 16.25
C LYS A 251 -10.53 10.95 15.71
N MET A 252 -9.60 11.74 15.13
CA MET A 252 -9.91 13.01 14.48
C MET A 252 -10.88 12.89 13.29
N ILE A 253 -10.98 11.70 12.70
CA ILE A 253 -11.93 11.36 11.63
C ILE A 253 -13.00 10.38 12.13
N MET A 254 -13.29 10.39 13.44
CA MET A 254 -14.29 9.55 14.09
C MET A 254 -14.08 8.05 13.91
N ARG A 255 -12.82 7.62 13.74
CA ARG A 255 -12.45 6.21 13.72
C ARG A 255 -11.87 5.81 15.07
N ASP A 256 -12.54 4.88 15.74
CA ASP A 256 -12.05 4.31 17.01
C ASP A 256 -11.06 3.17 16.70
N ILE A 257 -9.92 3.55 16.13
CA ILE A 257 -8.82 2.67 15.75
C ILE A 257 -7.53 3.30 16.32
N PRO A 258 -6.58 2.51 16.86
CA PRO A 258 -5.31 3.04 17.34
C PRO A 258 -4.46 3.63 16.20
N GLY A 259 -3.64 4.63 16.52
CA GLY A 259 -2.61 5.13 15.61
C GLY A 259 -1.47 4.11 15.42
N ILE A 260 -0.62 4.32 14.42
CA ILE A 260 0.43 3.35 14.07
C ILE A 260 1.40 3.03 15.20
N HIS A 261 1.76 4.02 16.02
CA HIS A 261 2.65 3.87 17.17
C HIS A 261 1.98 3.04 18.27
N GLN A 262 0.67 3.22 18.47
CA GLN A 262 -0.12 2.45 19.43
C GLN A 262 -0.25 0.99 18.99
N LEU A 263 -0.55 0.72 17.71
CA LEU A 263 -0.58 -0.65 17.18
C LEU A 263 0.78 -1.34 17.32
N THR A 264 1.86 -0.61 17.05
CA THR A 264 3.22 -1.11 17.22
C THR A 264 3.48 -1.49 18.68
N ASN A 265 3.15 -0.60 19.61
CA ASN A 265 3.34 -0.85 21.04
C ASN A 265 2.45 -1.99 21.57
N GLU A 266 1.23 -2.14 21.04
CA GLU A 266 0.33 -3.26 21.39
C GLU A 266 0.99 -4.61 21.09
N ILE A 267 1.57 -4.77 19.89
CA ILE A 267 2.35 -5.97 19.55
C ILE A 267 3.51 -6.15 20.51
N LEU A 268 4.34 -5.11 20.68
CA LEU A 268 5.53 -5.20 21.54
C LEU A 268 5.20 -5.60 22.98
N GLN A 269 4.07 -5.14 23.52
CA GLN A 269 3.60 -5.47 24.86
C GLN A 269 3.01 -6.89 24.97
N SER A 270 2.55 -7.47 23.86
CA SER A 270 2.06 -8.85 23.82
C SER A 270 3.15 -9.92 23.73
N LEU A 271 4.38 -9.51 23.38
CA LEU A 271 5.52 -10.42 23.28
C LEU A 271 6.01 -10.83 24.67
N ASP A 272 6.45 -12.08 24.80
CA ASP A 272 7.23 -12.48 25.98
C ASP A 272 8.65 -11.87 25.94
N ASN A 273 9.39 -12.01 27.04
CA ASN A 273 10.73 -11.42 27.17
C ASN A 273 11.72 -11.92 26.11
N GLU A 274 11.65 -13.20 25.71
CA GLU A 274 12.56 -13.78 24.73
C GLU A 274 12.22 -13.30 23.32
N GLN A 275 10.94 -13.35 22.97
CA GLN A 275 10.40 -12.83 21.71
C GLN A 275 10.73 -11.35 21.54
N TYR A 276 10.50 -10.54 22.58
CA TYR A 276 10.81 -9.12 22.57
C TYR A 276 12.30 -8.88 22.30
N GLN A 277 13.22 -9.58 22.98
CA GLN A 277 14.66 -9.41 22.78
C GLN A 277 15.13 -9.77 21.37
N GLN A 278 14.42 -10.67 20.68
CA GLN A 278 14.70 -11.01 19.30
C GLN A 278 14.15 -9.95 18.34
N ILE A 279 12.89 -9.52 18.56
CA ILE A 279 12.19 -8.54 17.72
C ILE A 279 12.79 -7.14 17.83
N SER A 280 13.15 -6.69 19.04
CA SER A 280 13.61 -5.32 19.28
C SER A 280 14.86 -4.94 18.51
N LYS A 281 15.65 -5.92 18.09
CA LYS A 281 16.86 -5.74 17.28
C LYS A 281 16.58 -5.45 15.82
N ASN A 282 15.38 -5.75 15.32
CA ASN A 282 15.02 -5.65 13.91
C ASN A 282 13.57 -5.17 13.76
N VAL A 283 13.32 -3.89 14.03
CA VAL A 283 12.03 -3.26 13.72
C VAL A 283 12.18 -2.52 12.39
N LEU A 284 11.44 -2.92 11.36
CA LEU A 284 11.49 -2.33 10.03
C LEU A 284 10.20 -1.59 9.74
N ILE A 285 10.28 -0.30 9.43
CA ILE A 285 9.20 0.48 8.84
C ILE A 285 9.28 0.38 7.32
N ASN A 286 8.15 0.10 6.69
CA ASN A 286 8.02 -0.01 5.25
C ASN A 286 6.72 0.65 4.76
N GLY A 287 6.61 0.97 3.47
CA GLY A 287 5.37 1.38 2.81
C GLY A 287 5.37 2.84 2.35
N SER A 288 4.46 3.20 1.45
CA SER A 288 4.50 4.51 0.80
C SER A 288 4.24 5.70 1.73
N ALA A 289 3.48 5.51 2.82
CA ALA A 289 3.23 6.60 3.78
C ALA A 289 4.42 6.85 4.72
N SER A 290 5.38 5.92 4.89
CA SER A 290 6.61 6.22 5.63
C SER A 290 7.55 7.17 4.90
N ALA A 291 7.35 7.37 3.58
CA ALA A 291 8.08 8.39 2.81
C ALA A 291 7.57 9.83 3.05
N ILE A 292 6.46 10.01 3.76
CA ILE A 292 5.94 11.35 4.03
C ILE A 292 6.95 12.11 4.92
N SER A 293 7.29 13.33 4.51
CA SER A 293 8.26 14.16 5.24
C SER A 293 7.87 14.31 6.71
N GLY A 294 8.83 14.10 7.62
CA GLY A 294 8.62 14.17 9.07
C GLY A 294 8.01 12.91 9.71
N PHE A 295 7.69 11.88 8.93
CA PHE A 295 7.10 10.64 9.45
C PHE A 295 8.02 9.95 10.47
N ASN A 296 9.30 9.75 10.13
CA ASN A 296 10.24 8.98 10.94
C ASN A 296 10.40 9.60 12.33
N ASP A 297 10.76 10.90 12.39
CA ASP A 297 10.96 11.63 13.63
C ASP A 297 9.70 11.62 14.50
N ARG A 298 8.51 11.80 13.89
CA ARG A 298 7.25 11.77 14.61
C ARG A 298 6.94 10.37 15.14
N PHE A 299 7.15 9.33 14.35
CA PHE A 299 6.90 7.95 14.75
C PHE A 299 7.77 7.55 15.94
N GLU A 300 9.08 7.85 15.87
CA GLU A 300 10.00 7.57 16.98
C GLU A 300 9.60 8.35 18.24
N LYS A 301 9.30 9.64 18.11
CA LYS A 301 8.84 10.47 19.23
C LYS A 301 7.58 9.90 19.89
N GLU A 302 6.57 9.54 19.10
CA GLU A 302 5.31 8.99 19.63
C GLU A 302 5.53 7.63 20.29
N LEU A 303 6.37 6.76 19.71
CA LEU A 303 6.66 5.46 20.28
C LEU A 303 7.44 5.58 21.60
N GLN A 304 8.42 6.48 21.68
CA GLN A 304 9.17 6.78 22.92
C GLN A 304 8.27 7.35 24.03
N ASN A 305 7.23 8.10 23.67
CA ASN A 305 6.29 8.64 24.66
C ASN A 305 5.44 7.56 25.33
N ILE A 306 5.15 6.45 24.63
CA ILE A 306 4.28 5.38 25.13
C ILE A 306 5.02 4.10 25.51
N SER A 307 6.31 4.01 25.17
CA SER A 307 7.12 2.82 25.35
C SER A 307 8.50 3.18 25.91
N VAL A 308 8.93 2.42 26.93
CA VAL A 308 10.29 2.50 27.51
C VAL A 308 11.27 1.53 26.83
N LEU A 309 10.84 0.92 25.72
CA LEU A 309 11.51 -0.18 25.03
C LEU A 309 12.60 0.36 24.12
N ASP A 310 13.79 -0.22 24.23
CA ASP A 310 14.94 0.07 23.36
C ASP A 310 14.80 -0.74 22.07
N LEU A 311 14.54 -0.04 20.97
CA LEU A 311 14.24 -0.62 19.65
C LEU A 311 15.26 -0.14 18.62
N ASN A 312 15.79 -1.06 17.83
CA ASN A 312 16.53 -0.74 16.61
C ASN A 312 15.53 -0.61 15.45
N ILE A 313 15.11 0.63 15.19
CA ILE A 313 14.17 0.96 14.12
C ILE A 313 14.96 1.28 12.84
N MET A 314 14.63 0.56 11.78
CA MET A 314 15.13 0.78 10.43
C MET A 314 13.97 1.29 9.58
N PHE A 315 14.23 2.30 8.75
CA PHE A 315 13.27 2.80 7.77
C PHE A 315 13.70 2.33 6.39
N ASP A 316 12.79 1.73 5.64
CA ASP A 316 13.11 1.33 4.28
C ASP A 316 13.32 2.57 3.39
N GLU A 317 14.44 2.61 2.68
CA GLU A 317 14.77 3.71 1.77
C GLU A 317 13.93 3.62 0.48
N ASN A 318 13.50 2.41 0.12
CA ASN A 318 12.74 2.12 -1.09
C ASN A 318 11.23 2.27 -0.86
N ASN A 319 10.73 3.49 -0.61
CA ASN A 319 9.32 3.69 -0.20
C ASN A 319 8.28 3.57 -1.33
N ASN A 320 8.70 3.76 -2.59
CA ASN A 320 7.80 3.60 -3.75
C ASN A 320 7.78 2.12 -4.15
N PHE A 321 6.59 1.49 -4.20
CA PHE A 321 6.39 0.08 -4.59
C PHE A 321 7.34 -0.91 -3.88
N SER A 322 7.58 -0.65 -2.59
CA SER A 322 8.53 -1.37 -1.75
C SER A 322 8.25 -2.87 -1.66
N ASN A 323 6.99 -3.26 -1.53
CA ASN A 323 6.57 -4.66 -1.47
C ASN A 323 6.83 -5.39 -2.79
N TRP A 324 6.65 -4.73 -3.93
CA TRP A 324 7.00 -5.29 -5.23
C TRP A 324 8.51 -5.54 -5.35
N LEU A 325 9.35 -4.58 -4.91
CA LEU A 325 10.81 -4.74 -4.90
C LEU A 325 11.25 -5.84 -3.92
N ALA A 326 10.66 -5.87 -2.72
CA ALA A 326 10.93 -6.90 -1.73
C ALA A 326 10.55 -8.30 -2.25
N SER A 327 9.40 -8.42 -2.92
CA SER A 327 8.97 -9.64 -3.60
C SER A 327 10.02 -10.08 -4.62
N LYS A 328 10.45 -9.17 -5.50
CA LYS A 328 11.48 -9.42 -6.51
C LYS A 328 12.77 -9.97 -5.89
N SER A 329 13.25 -9.37 -4.81
CA SER A 329 14.46 -9.83 -4.10
C SER A 329 14.30 -11.21 -3.45
N CYS A 330 13.08 -11.61 -3.08
CA CYS A 330 12.82 -12.91 -2.46
C CYS A 330 12.70 -14.07 -3.45
N LEU A 331 12.48 -13.80 -4.75
CA LEU A 331 12.11 -14.83 -5.73
C LEU A 331 13.18 -15.90 -5.98
N GLU A 332 14.46 -15.54 -6.01
CA GLU A 332 15.55 -16.46 -6.41
C GLU A 332 15.59 -17.72 -5.54
N ASN A 333 15.25 -17.60 -4.25
CA ASN A 333 15.27 -18.69 -3.28
C ASN A 333 13.88 -19.02 -2.71
N TYR A 334 12.80 -18.56 -3.37
CA TYR A 334 11.45 -18.77 -2.85
C TYR A 334 11.01 -20.23 -2.99
N GLN A 335 10.64 -20.87 -1.87
CA GLN A 335 10.33 -22.30 -1.82
C GLN A 335 8.83 -22.63 -1.79
N HIS A 336 7.96 -21.67 -1.47
CA HIS A 336 6.54 -21.93 -1.19
C HIS A 336 5.64 -21.77 -2.43
N TRP A 337 6.09 -22.24 -3.59
CA TRP A 337 5.29 -22.27 -4.81
C TRP A 337 4.27 -23.39 -4.78
N CYS A 338 3.07 -23.13 -5.30
CA CYS A 338 2.11 -24.16 -5.66
C CYS A 338 2.13 -24.35 -7.17
N SER A 339 2.38 -25.58 -7.62
CA SER A 339 2.28 -25.93 -9.04
C SER A 339 0.83 -26.11 -9.46
N LYS A 340 0.56 -25.95 -10.75
CA LYS A 340 -0.76 -26.26 -11.33
C LYS A 340 -1.20 -27.69 -11.05
N GLU A 341 -0.27 -28.64 -11.08
CA GLU A 341 -0.53 -30.06 -10.76
C GLU A 341 -1.05 -30.22 -9.33
N LYS A 342 -0.36 -29.59 -8.35
CA LYS A 342 -0.78 -29.62 -6.95
C LYS A 342 -2.17 -29.00 -6.75
N TYR A 343 -2.44 -27.88 -7.42
CA TYR A 343 -3.76 -27.24 -7.42
C TYR A 343 -4.86 -28.17 -7.95
N LEU A 344 -4.61 -28.88 -9.06
CA LEU A 344 -5.59 -29.81 -9.65
C LEU A 344 -5.84 -31.05 -8.78
N GLU A 345 -4.83 -31.52 -8.03
CA GLU A 345 -4.95 -32.69 -7.15
C GLU A 345 -5.63 -32.37 -5.81
N SER A 346 -5.23 -31.27 -5.17
CA SER A 346 -5.61 -30.95 -3.79
C SER A 346 -6.63 -29.82 -3.68
N GLY A 347 -6.94 -29.13 -4.78
CA GLY A 347 -7.71 -27.90 -4.76
C GLY A 347 -6.90 -26.72 -4.21
N PHE A 348 -7.59 -25.84 -3.49
CA PHE A 348 -7.00 -24.64 -2.88
C PHE A 348 -6.08 -24.99 -1.69
N PHE A 349 -5.15 -24.07 -1.39
CA PHE A 349 -4.17 -24.16 -0.30
C PHE A 349 -4.77 -24.53 1.07
#